data_AF-J9GA36-F1
#
_entry.id   AF-J9GA36-F1
#
_cell.length_a   1.000
_cell.length_b   1.000
_cell.length_c   1.000
_cell.angle_alpha   90.00
_cell.angle_beta   90.00
_cell.angle_gamma   90.00
#
_symmetry.space_group_name_H-M   'P 1'
#
loop_
_entity.id
_entity.type
_entity.pdbx_description
1 polymer ?
#
loop_
_entity_poly.entity_id
_entity_poly.type
_entity_poly.pdbx_seq_one_letter_code
_entity_poly.pdbx_strand_id
1 'polypeptide(L)'
;MIDADPYDAVSWAQLADIQQKQGNLVDCVGSCDYALAIDESNQQAMNLKVFALFGQGKFDEALRFCQESMEKMPNDYAIRMYAAEQLCTNGRTTESLSYFHEALRLCPLDNADRPRIVCGLATALAQEGEDDRAIETMLVLCTTGHAPQDLYFQMQETFFELKQPAMAVKVLTRLYEMDATNEKNNVRILKELLSRECFGEAEDLWMKLVDATYPKDYSLRFYHLSLAMYHLKKKARYLQLLQQASEENPDIFKRTIGALYGLTDIPAILARAAEDANRWEA
;
A
#
# COMPACT_ATOMS: atom_id res chain seq x y z
N MET A 1 38.58 -13.58 2.72
CA MET A 1 37.90 -14.83 3.13
C MET A 1 37.98 -15.85 2.01
N ILE A 2 37.57 -15.48 0.79
CA ILE A 2 37.59 -16.35 -0.40
C ILE A 2 39.02 -16.65 -0.89
N ASP A 3 39.96 -15.69 -0.77
CA ASP A 3 41.38 -15.92 -1.10
C ASP A 3 42.06 -16.96 -0.20
N ALA A 4 41.49 -17.23 0.97
CA ALA A 4 42.01 -18.22 1.92
C ALA A 4 41.42 -19.62 1.68
N ASP A 5 40.19 -19.71 1.18
CA ASP A 5 39.55 -20.95 0.75
C ASP A 5 38.59 -20.71 -0.44
N PRO A 6 39.06 -20.87 -1.69
CA PRO A 6 38.25 -20.64 -2.88
C PRO A 6 37.14 -21.69 -3.10
N TYR A 7 37.14 -22.80 -2.37
CA TYR A 7 36.18 -23.90 -2.52
C TYR A 7 35.10 -23.91 -1.42
N ASP A 8 34.95 -22.81 -0.68
CA ASP A 8 33.86 -22.64 0.27
C ASP A 8 32.64 -21.96 -0.39
N ALA A 9 31.59 -22.74 -0.67
CA ALA A 9 30.33 -22.24 -1.22
C ALA A 9 29.68 -21.16 -0.33
N VAL A 10 29.85 -21.26 1.00
CA VAL A 10 29.26 -20.30 1.95
C VAL A 10 29.92 -18.92 1.80
N SER A 11 31.25 -18.87 1.72
CA SER A 11 31.99 -17.62 1.48
C SER A 11 31.59 -16.94 0.17
N TRP A 12 31.39 -17.72 -0.90
CA TRP A 12 30.89 -17.18 -2.18
C TRP A 12 29.46 -16.66 -2.09
N ALA A 13 28.56 -17.38 -1.41
CA ALA A 13 27.19 -16.92 -1.17
C ALA A 13 27.13 -15.64 -0.31
N GLN A 14 28.02 -15.51 0.67
CA GLN A 14 28.14 -14.29 1.48
C GLN A 14 28.66 -13.10 0.66
N LEU A 15 29.62 -13.33 -0.25
CA LEU A 15 30.07 -12.27 -1.16
C LEU A 15 28.94 -11.83 -2.09
N ALA A 16 28.19 -12.79 -2.64
CA ALA A 16 27.01 -12.48 -3.45
C ALA A 16 25.98 -11.65 -2.69
N ASP A 17 25.73 -11.94 -1.42
CA ASP A 17 24.83 -11.15 -0.56
C ASP A 17 25.34 -9.70 -0.37
N ILE A 18 26.64 -9.51 -0.15
CA ILE A 18 27.24 -8.18 -0.04
C ILE A 18 27.12 -7.42 -1.36
N GLN A 19 27.41 -8.06 -2.49
CA GLN A 19 27.30 -7.46 -3.82
C GLN A 19 25.85 -7.09 -4.16
N GLN A 20 24.90 -7.95 -3.80
CA GLN A 20 23.46 -7.67 -3.94
C GLN A 20 23.08 -6.40 -3.18
N LYS A 21 23.51 -6.27 -1.91
CA LYS A 21 23.26 -5.09 -1.08
C LYS A 21 23.92 -3.82 -1.61
N GLN A 22 25.03 -3.96 -2.35
CA GLN A 22 25.71 -2.85 -3.03
C GLN A 22 25.08 -2.51 -4.40
N GLY A 23 24.14 -3.31 -4.91
CA GLY A 23 23.55 -3.15 -6.23
C GLY A 23 24.42 -3.68 -7.38
N ASN A 24 25.54 -4.36 -7.08
CA ASN A 24 26.45 -4.94 -8.06
C ASN A 24 25.90 -6.29 -8.56
N LEU A 25 24.78 -6.25 -9.28
CA LEU A 25 24.03 -7.47 -9.63
C LEU A 25 24.79 -8.42 -10.56
N VAL A 26 25.66 -7.90 -11.44
CA VAL A 26 26.47 -8.73 -12.35
C VAL A 26 27.47 -9.58 -11.57
N ASP A 27 28.21 -8.95 -10.65
CA ASP A 27 29.16 -9.65 -9.80
C ASP A 27 28.46 -10.63 -8.86
N CYS A 28 27.27 -10.24 -8.34
CA CYS A 28 26.42 -11.10 -7.53
C CYS A 28 26.09 -12.42 -8.25
N VAL A 29 25.67 -12.37 -9.51
CA VAL A 29 25.42 -13.59 -10.31
C VAL A 29 26.70 -14.41 -10.44
N GLY A 30 27.84 -13.79 -10.74
CA GLY A 30 29.12 -14.49 -10.83
C GLY A 30 29.50 -15.20 -9.53
N SER A 31 29.38 -14.53 -8.38
CA SER A 31 29.65 -15.14 -7.07
C SER A 31 28.64 -16.23 -6.71
N CYS A 32 27.37 -16.10 -7.11
CA CYS A 32 26.41 -17.19 -6.98
C CYS A 32 26.77 -18.39 -7.86
N ASP A 33 27.24 -18.18 -9.08
CA ASP A 33 27.65 -19.24 -10.00
C ASP A 33 28.83 -20.04 -9.42
N TYR A 34 29.81 -19.37 -8.81
CA TYR A 34 30.88 -20.06 -8.08
C TYR A 34 30.35 -20.87 -6.89
N ALA A 35 29.46 -20.29 -6.07
CA ALA A 35 28.86 -21.01 -4.95
C ALA A 35 28.10 -22.27 -5.41
N LEU A 36 27.31 -22.14 -6.49
CA LEU A 36 26.50 -23.23 -7.04
C LEU A 36 27.32 -24.28 -7.80
N ALA A 37 28.48 -23.91 -8.35
CA ALA A 37 29.42 -24.86 -8.93
C ALA A 37 30.11 -25.74 -7.86
N ILE A 38 30.25 -25.23 -6.64
CA ILE A 38 30.81 -25.96 -5.49
C ILE A 38 29.72 -26.79 -4.80
N ASP A 39 28.57 -26.17 -4.52
CA ASP A 39 27.39 -26.80 -3.91
C ASP A 39 26.14 -26.44 -4.71
N GLU A 40 25.74 -27.35 -5.58
CA GLU A 40 24.55 -27.22 -6.42
C GLU A 40 23.24 -27.14 -5.65
N SER A 41 23.23 -27.37 -4.33
CA SER A 41 22.06 -27.30 -3.46
C SER A 41 22.04 -26.08 -2.55
N ASN A 42 22.99 -25.16 -2.72
CA ASN A 42 23.11 -23.97 -1.88
C ASN A 42 21.91 -23.03 -2.07
N GLN A 43 20.96 -23.10 -1.14
CA GLN A 43 19.69 -22.35 -1.18
C GLN A 43 19.90 -20.84 -1.22
N GLN A 44 20.85 -20.32 -0.44
CA GLN A 44 21.14 -18.89 -0.39
C GLN A 44 21.65 -18.39 -1.73
N ALA A 45 22.57 -19.10 -2.37
CA ALA A 45 23.11 -18.75 -3.68
C ALA A 45 22.04 -18.82 -4.78
N MET A 46 21.14 -19.81 -4.75
CA MET A 46 20.01 -19.85 -5.71
C MET A 46 19.08 -18.63 -5.55
N ASN A 47 18.69 -18.31 -4.31
CA ASN A 47 17.82 -17.17 -4.02
C ASN A 47 18.45 -15.83 -4.47
N LEU A 48 19.74 -15.64 -4.18
CA LEU A 48 20.46 -14.43 -4.59
C LEU A 48 20.62 -14.35 -6.11
N LYS A 49 20.90 -15.47 -6.78
CA LYS A 49 21.00 -15.51 -8.25
C LYS A 49 19.67 -15.17 -8.92
N VAL A 50 18.56 -15.75 -8.45
CA VAL A 50 17.21 -15.43 -8.93
C VAL A 50 16.95 -13.93 -8.79
N PHE A 51 17.16 -13.37 -7.58
CA PHE A 51 16.99 -11.94 -7.33
C PHE A 51 17.85 -11.08 -8.27
N ALA A 52 19.13 -11.43 -8.42
CA ALA A 52 20.06 -10.65 -9.22
C ALA A 52 19.76 -10.73 -10.73
N LEU A 53 19.33 -11.88 -11.25
CA LEU A 53 18.91 -12.03 -12.64
C LEU A 53 17.68 -11.18 -12.96
N PHE A 54 16.69 -11.16 -12.06
CA PHE A 54 15.53 -10.27 -12.20
C PHE A 54 15.92 -8.79 -12.12
N GLY A 55 16.78 -8.40 -11.18
CA GLY A 55 17.26 -7.02 -11.07
C GLY A 55 18.09 -6.56 -12.27
N GLN A 56 18.70 -7.49 -13.02
CA GLN A 56 19.36 -7.20 -14.31
C GLN A 56 18.38 -7.10 -15.50
N GLY A 57 17.08 -7.38 -15.30
CA GLY A 57 16.08 -7.44 -16.36
C GLY A 57 16.19 -8.69 -17.24
N LYS A 58 16.94 -9.71 -16.82
CA LYS A 58 17.11 -10.98 -17.56
C LYS A 58 15.97 -11.94 -17.23
N PHE A 59 14.75 -11.54 -17.54
CA PHE A 59 13.52 -12.21 -17.09
C PHE A 59 13.43 -13.69 -17.51
N ASP A 60 13.69 -14.00 -18.78
CA ASP A 60 13.59 -15.39 -19.28
C ASP A 60 14.66 -16.32 -18.70
N GLU A 61 15.85 -15.77 -18.40
CA GLU A 61 16.91 -16.52 -17.73
C GLU A 61 16.55 -16.76 -16.26
N ALA A 62 16.05 -15.72 -15.57
CA ALA A 62 15.60 -15.83 -14.19
C ALA A 62 14.47 -16.86 -14.02
N LEU A 63 13.47 -16.85 -14.92
CA LEU A 63 12.34 -17.79 -14.85
C LEU A 63 12.77 -19.24 -15.11
N ARG A 64 13.65 -19.47 -16.09
CA ARG A 64 14.22 -20.83 -16.31
C ARG A 64 15.01 -21.29 -15.10
N PHE A 65 15.86 -20.42 -14.55
CA PHE A 65 16.63 -20.75 -13.35
C PHE A 65 15.72 -21.00 -12.14
N CYS A 66 14.64 -20.23 -11.97
CA CYS A 66 13.62 -20.49 -10.95
C CYS A 66 13.03 -21.90 -11.08
N GLN A 67 12.68 -22.34 -12.29
CA GLN A 67 12.13 -23.68 -12.53
C GLN A 67 13.13 -24.77 -12.13
N GLU A 68 14.39 -24.66 -12.58
CA GLU A 68 15.47 -25.58 -12.20
C GLU A 68 15.70 -25.62 -10.68
N SER A 69 15.70 -24.45 -10.02
CA SER A 69 15.88 -24.36 -8.57
C SER A 69 14.69 -24.96 -7.80
N MET A 70 13.47 -24.82 -8.29
CA MET A 70 12.28 -25.42 -7.67
C MET A 70 12.26 -26.95 -7.78
N GLU A 71 12.85 -27.54 -8.83
CA GLU A 71 13.03 -28.99 -8.94
C GLU A 71 14.03 -29.51 -7.89
N LYS A 72 15.13 -28.78 -7.70
CA LYS A 72 16.16 -29.11 -6.70
C LYS A 72 15.68 -28.88 -5.26
N MET A 73 14.87 -27.85 -5.04
CA MET A 73 14.39 -27.43 -3.72
C MET A 73 12.86 -27.26 -3.72
N PRO A 74 12.09 -28.37 -3.70
CA PRO A 74 10.64 -28.31 -3.83
C PRO A 74 9.94 -27.62 -2.65
N ASN A 75 10.60 -27.51 -1.50
CA ASN A 75 10.04 -26.89 -0.29
C ASN A 75 10.52 -25.44 -0.07
N ASP A 76 11.33 -24.87 -0.96
CA ASP A 76 11.74 -23.48 -0.82
C ASP A 76 10.62 -22.53 -1.26
N TYR A 77 10.13 -21.72 -0.33
CA TYR A 77 9.11 -20.71 -0.61
C TYR A 77 9.71 -19.44 -1.25
N ALA A 78 10.99 -19.14 -1.02
CA ALA A 78 11.59 -17.86 -1.40
C ALA A 78 11.70 -17.71 -2.92
N ILE A 79 12.14 -18.77 -3.62
CA ILE A 79 12.21 -18.79 -5.09
C ILE A 79 10.82 -18.56 -5.71
N ARG A 80 9.79 -19.18 -5.14
CA ARG A 80 8.40 -19.01 -5.59
C ARG A 80 7.90 -17.60 -5.36
N MET A 81 8.19 -17.01 -4.19
CA MET A 81 7.87 -15.62 -3.90
C MET A 81 8.53 -14.67 -4.92
N TYR A 82 9.83 -14.83 -5.18
CA TYR A 82 10.53 -13.98 -6.15
C TYR A 82 9.99 -14.15 -7.57
N ALA A 83 9.73 -15.37 -8.01
CA ALA A 83 9.11 -15.62 -9.31
C ALA A 83 7.72 -14.95 -9.41
N ALA A 84 6.89 -15.08 -8.36
CA ALA A 84 5.56 -14.50 -8.32
C ALA A 84 5.57 -12.97 -8.41
N GLU A 85 6.40 -12.29 -7.61
CA GLU A 85 6.53 -10.82 -7.63
C GLU A 85 6.90 -10.29 -9.01
N GLN A 86 7.81 -11.01 -9.69
CA GLN A 86 8.31 -10.59 -10.99
C GLN A 86 7.31 -10.87 -12.11
N LEU A 87 6.60 -12.00 -12.04
CA LEU A 87 5.48 -12.28 -12.94
C LEU A 87 4.36 -11.23 -12.79
N CYS A 88 4.02 -10.86 -11.56
CA CYS A 88 3.03 -9.82 -11.27
C CYS A 88 3.46 -8.46 -11.81
N THR A 89 4.72 -8.06 -11.60
CA THR A 89 5.28 -6.80 -12.11
C THR A 89 5.30 -6.75 -13.65
N ASN A 90 5.49 -7.89 -14.30
CA ASN A 90 5.46 -8.04 -15.76
C ASN A 90 4.04 -8.20 -16.34
N GLY A 91 2.99 -8.04 -15.53
CA GLY A 91 1.59 -8.17 -15.97
C GLY A 91 1.14 -9.61 -16.25
N ARG A 92 1.96 -10.61 -15.92
CA ARG A 92 1.58 -12.04 -15.94
C ARG A 92 0.91 -12.42 -14.63
N THR A 93 -0.10 -11.65 -14.25
CA THR A 93 -0.72 -11.67 -12.93
C THR A 93 -1.38 -13.02 -12.64
N THR A 94 -2.12 -13.59 -13.59
CA THR A 94 -2.78 -14.89 -13.42
C THR A 94 -1.79 -16.01 -13.07
N GLU A 95 -0.61 -16.01 -13.67
CA GLU A 95 0.44 -17.00 -13.39
C GLU A 95 1.11 -16.76 -12.04
N SER A 96 1.31 -15.48 -11.67
CA SER A 96 1.88 -15.10 -10.38
C SER A 96 1.05 -15.63 -9.21
N LEU A 97 -0.29 -15.70 -9.34
CA LEU A 97 -1.17 -16.19 -8.29
C LEU A 97 -0.82 -17.62 -7.86
N SER A 98 -0.52 -18.50 -8.81
CA SER A 98 -0.14 -19.89 -8.51
C SER A 98 1.14 -19.93 -7.67
N TYR A 99 2.15 -19.16 -8.07
CA TYR A 99 3.43 -19.09 -7.36
C TYR A 99 3.28 -18.46 -5.97
N PHE A 100 2.48 -17.40 -5.82
CA PHE A 100 2.18 -16.80 -4.52
C PHE A 100 1.44 -17.77 -3.59
N HIS A 101 0.45 -18.51 -4.11
CA HIS A 101 -0.27 -19.52 -3.32
C HIS A 101 0.67 -20.64 -2.85
N GLU A 102 1.56 -21.12 -3.72
CA GLU A 102 2.56 -22.11 -3.32
C GLU A 102 3.56 -21.56 -2.30
N ALA A 103 4.07 -20.34 -2.51
CA ALA A 103 4.97 -19.67 -1.58
C ALA A 103 4.32 -19.52 -0.21
N LEU A 104 3.06 -19.06 -0.14
CA LEU A 104 2.33 -18.88 1.11
C LEU A 104 2.06 -20.20 1.85
N ARG A 105 1.83 -21.29 1.09
CA ARG A 105 1.62 -22.63 1.62
C ARG A 105 2.91 -23.21 2.24
N LEU A 106 4.06 -22.95 1.62
CA LEU A 106 5.36 -23.46 2.06
C LEU A 106 6.01 -22.56 3.13
N CYS A 107 5.66 -21.28 3.16
CA CYS A 107 6.20 -20.31 4.12
C CYS A 107 5.65 -20.57 5.54
N PRO A 108 6.52 -20.75 6.56
CA PRO A 108 6.10 -20.89 7.95
C PRO A 108 5.26 -19.71 8.43
N LEU A 109 4.38 -19.94 9.42
CA LEU A 109 3.43 -18.94 9.91
C LEU A 109 4.11 -17.72 10.56
N ASP A 110 5.23 -17.95 11.25
CA ASP A 110 6.03 -16.99 11.98
C ASP A 110 7.18 -16.39 11.14
N ASN A 111 7.28 -16.76 9.87
CA ASN A 111 8.34 -16.29 9.00
C ASN A 111 8.15 -14.80 8.65
N ALA A 112 9.24 -14.04 8.71
CA ALA A 112 9.25 -12.60 8.43
C ALA A 112 8.88 -12.23 6.99
N ASP A 113 9.00 -13.14 6.03
CA ASP A 113 8.61 -12.93 4.64
C ASP A 113 7.10 -13.14 4.41
N ARG A 114 6.38 -13.74 5.36
CA ARG A 114 4.95 -14.05 5.20
C ARG A 114 4.10 -12.81 4.89
N PRO A 115 4.27 -11.64 5.57
CA PRO A 115 3.58 -10.42 5.20
C PRO A 115 3.85 -9.98 3.75
N ARG A 116 5.10 -10.11 3.28
CA ARG A 116 5.48 -9.77 1.91
C ARG A 116 4.78 -10.65 0.89
N ILE A 117 4.75 -11.97 1.11
CA ILE A 117 4.04 -12.93 0.25
C ILE A 117 2.54 -12.61 0.21
N VAL A 118 1.94 -12.33 1.37
CA VAL A 118 0.50 -12.00 1.46
C VAL A 118 0.19 -10.70 0.73
N CYS A 119 1.03 -9.67 0.87
CA CYS A 119 0.86 -8.41 0.15
C CYS A 119 1.00 -8.61 -1.37
N GLY A 120 1.99 -9.39 -1.82
CA GLY A 120 2.17 -9.71 -3.22
C GLY A 120 0.98 -10.46 -3.82
N LEU A 121 0.45 -11.45 -3.10
CA LEU A 121 -0.75 -12.20 -3.50
C LEU A 121 -1.97 -11.28 -3.60
N ALA A 122 -2.18 -10.40 -2.62
CA ALA A 122 -3.31 -9.48 -2.63
C ALA A 122 -3.22 -8.45 -3.76
N THR A 123 -2.01 -7.94 -4.04
CA THR A 123 -1.75 -7.09 -5.21
C THR A 123 -2.10 -7.81 -6.51
N ALA A 124 -1.68 -9.07 -6.66
CA ALA A 124 -2.02 -9.87 -7.83
C ALA A 124 -3.53 -10.10 -7.96
N LEU A 125 -4.23 -10.42 -6.86
CA LEU A 125 -5.68 -10.59 -6.85
C LEU A 125 -6.41 -9.30 -7.25
N ALA A 126 -5.96 -8.14 -6.77
CA ALA A 126 -6.56 -6.85 -7.11
C ALA A 126 -6.29 -6.43 -8.57
N GLN A 127 -5.18 -6.85 -9.15
CA GLN A 127 -4.91 -6.65 -10.59
C GLN A 127 -5.84 -7.50 -11.47
N GLU A 128 -6.29 -8.67 -10.99
CA GLU A 128 -7.32 -9.51 -11.65
C GLU A 128 -8.76 -9.03 -11.36
N GLY A 129 -8.94 -7.99 -10.53
CA GLY A 129 -10.25 -7.50 -10.10
C GLY A 129 -10.93 -8.35 -9.01
N GLU A 130 -10.19 -9.25 -8.37
CA GLU A 130 -10.67 -10.08 -7.25
C GLU A 130 -10.55 -9.34 -5.90
N ASP A 131 -11.18 -8.18 -5.84
CA ASP A 131 -11.06 -7.18 -4.76
C ASP A 131 -11.32 -7.72 -3.36
N ASP A 132 -12.42 -8.47 -3.20
CA ASP A 132 -12.82 -9.00 -1.90
C ASP A 132 -11.81 -10.03 -1.39
N ARG A 133 -11.32 -10.89 -2.30
CA ARG A 133 -10.29 -11.88 -1.98
C ARG A 133 -8.95 -11.24 -1.67
N ALA A 134 -8.60 -10.13 -2.32
CA ALA A 134 -7.39 -9.38 -1.99
C ALA A 134 -7.42 -8.88 -0.54
N ILE A 135 -8.55 -8.29 -0.11
CA ILE A 135 -8.74 -7.81 1.26
C ILE A 135 -8.72 -8.99 2.25
N GLU A 136 -9.47 -10.05 1.99
CA GLU A 136 -9.49 -11.25 2.83
C GLU A 136 -8.09 -11.87 3.00
N THR A 137 -7.32 -11.90 1.91
CA THR A 137 -5.95 -12.43 1.91
C THR A 137 -5.05 -11.62 2.83
N MET A 138 -5.10 -10.29 2.78
CA MET A 138 -4.30 -9.46 3.69
C MET A 138 -4.76 -9.55 5.14
N LEU A 139 -6.06 -9.74 5.40
CA LEU A 139 -6.59 -9.93 6.75
C LEU A 139 -6.10 -11.23 7.43
N VAL A 140 -5.55 -12.18 6.69
CA VAL A 140 -4.87 -13.35 7.28
C VAL A 140 -3.71 -12.91 8.18
N LEU A 141 -3.07 -11.77 7.95
CA LEU A 141 -2.00 -11.27 8.81
C LEU A 141 -2.48 -10.86 10.22
N CYS A 142 -3.79 -10.66 10.42
CA CYS A 142 -4.36 -10.50 11.77
C CYS A 142 -4.10 -11.74 12.63
N THR A 143 -4.03 -12.95 12.05
CA THR A 143 -3.77 -14.18 12.80
C THR A 143 -2.33 -14.27 13.30
N THR A 144 -1.42 -13.45 12.78
CA THR A 144 -0.01 -13.37 13.20
C THR A 144 0.28 -12.17 14.10
N GLY A 145 -0.77 -11.50 14.61
CA GLY A 145 -0.66 -10.42 15.59
C GLY A 145 -0.62 -9.00 15.01
N HIS A 146 -0.76 -8.85 13.69
CA HIS A 146 -0.90 -7.53 13.08
C HIS A 146 -2.25 -6.92 13.45
N ALA A 147 -2.26 -5.64 13.84
CA ALA A 147 -3.51 -4.96 14.15
C ALA A 147 -4.32 -4.74 12.86
N PRO A 148 -5.64 -5.04 12.84
CA PRO A 148 -6.46 -4.88 11.64
C PRO A 148 -6.36 -3.49 11.03
N GLN A 149 -6.41 -2.44 11.86
CA GLN A 149 -6.33 -1.04 11.41
C GLN A 149 -5.06 -0.72 10.62
N ASP A 150 -3.90 -1.24 11.05
CA ASP A 150 -2.63 -0.97 10.38
C ASP A 150 -2.57 -1.69 9.03
N LEU A 151 -3.16 -2.89 8.95
CA LEU A 151 -3.32 -3.61 7.69
C LEU A 151 -4.25 -2.88 6.72
N TYR A 152 -5.38 -2.33 7.17
CA TYR A 152 -6.26 -1.52 6.31
C TYR A 152 -5.53 -0.28 5.78
N PHE A 153 -4.68 0.38 6.59
CA PHE A 153 -3.88 1.50 6.12
C PHE A 153 -2.74 1.09 5.17
N GLN A 154 -2.18 -0.11 5.33
CA GLN A 154 -1.22 -0.65 4.38
C GLN A 154 -1.87 -1.06 3.05
N MET A 155 -3.07 -1.67 3.11
CA MET A 155 -3.88 -2.05 1.95
C MET A 155 -4.21 -0.82 1.08
N GLN A 156 -4.78 0.23 1.68
CA GLN A 156 -5.16 1.44 0.93
C GLN A 156 -3.94 2.11 0.29
N GLU A 157 -2.79 2.15 0.98
CA GLU A 157 -1.56 2.73 0.44
C GLU A 157 -1.11 1.96 -0.80
N THR A 158 -1.09 0.63 -0.71
CA THR A 158 -0.79 -0.27 -1.83
C THR A 158 -1.74 -0.01 -3.01
N PHE A 159 -3.05 0.06 -2.77
CA PHE A 159 -4.03 0.28 -3.85
C PHE A 159 -3.92 1.67 -4.48
N PHE A 160 -3.53 2.70 -3.74
CA PHE A 160 -3.23 4.00 -4.31
C PHE A 160 -1.97 3.98 -5.18
N GLU A 161 -0.91 3.28 -4.76
CA GLU A 161 0.31 3.09 -5.57
C GLU A 161 0.01 2.34 -6.88
N LEU A 162 -0.88 1.36 -6.83
CA LEU A 162 -1.37 0.62 -7.99
C LEU A 162 -2.35 1.43 -8.88
N LYS A 163 -2.60 2.70 -8.55
CA LYS A 163 -3.55 3.59 -9.25
C LYS A 163 -4.97 3.02 -9.29
N GLN A 164 -5.37 2.32 -8.22
CA GLN A 164 -6.72 1.79 -8.01
C GLN A 164 -7.43 2.55 -6.87
N PRO A 165 -7.78 3.84 -7.05
CA PRO A 165 -8.35 4.66 -5.98
C PRO A 165 -9.69 4.13 -5.46
N ALA A 166 -10.52 3.55 -6.34
CA ALA A 166 -11.80 2.93 -5.93
C ALA A 166 -11.58 1.81 -4.89
N MET A 167 -10.52 1.01 -5.06
CA MET A 167 -10.17 -0.05 -4.13
C MET A 167 -9.62 0.46 -2.82
N ALA A 168 -8.73 1.46 -2.87
CA ALA A 168 -8.24 2.12 -1.67
C ALA A 168 -9.39 2.71 -0.84
N VAL A 169 -10.35 3.37 -1.50
CA VAL A 169 -11.55 3.91 -0.85
C VAL A 169 -12.44 2.81 -0.28
N LYS A 170 -12.62 1.69 -0.98
CA LYS A 170 -13.38 0.53 -0.49
C LYS A 170 -12.78 -0.02 0.81
N VAL A 171 -11.45 -0.12 0.88
CA VAL A 171 -10.70 -0.54 2.09
C VAL A 171 -10.89 0.45 3.24
N LEU A 172 -10.72 1.75 2.98
CA LEU A 172 -10.95 2.79 3.99
C LEU A 172 -12.40 2.82 4.48
N THR A 173 -13.35 2.55 3.59
CA THR A 173 -14.78 2.48 3.92
C THR A 173 -15.05 1.31 4.87
N ARG A 174 -14.49 0.13 4.59
CA ARG A 174 -14.59 -1.03 5.51
C ARG A 174 -13.98 -0.73 6.87
N LEU A 175 -12.81 -0.08 6.91
CA LEU A 175 -12.19 0.31 8.18
C LEU A 175 -13.10 1.24 8.99
N TYR A 176 -13.71 2.24 8.35
CA TYR A 176 -14.66 3.14 8.98
C TYR A 176 -15.90 2.38 9.50
N GLU A 177 -16.45 1.47 8.71
CA GLU A 177 -17.66 0.71 9.09
C GLU A 177 -17.43 -0.26 10.25
N MET A 178 -16.19 -0.74 10.44
CA MET A 178 -15.83 -1.58 11.58
C MET A 178 -15.89 -0.82 12.91
N ASP A 179 -15.47 0.44 12.93
CA ASP A 179 -15.52 1.30 14.13
C ASP A 179 -15.61 2.78 13.75
N ALA A 180 -16.84 3.24 13.46
CA ALA A 180 -17.11 4.63 13.10
C ALA A 180 -16.87 5.62 14.25
N THR A 181 -16.78 5.12 15.49
CA THR A 181 -16.53 5.95 16.68
C THR A 181 -15.05 6.17 16.94
N ASN A 182 -14.17 5.49 16.20
CA ASN A 182 -12.73 5.64 16.33
C ASN A 182 -12.25 6.98 15.75
N GLU A 183 -12.24 7.99 16.62
CA GLU A 183 -11.87 9.36 16.27
C GLU A 183 -10.49 9.46 15.62
N LYS A 184 -9.51 8.63 16.04
CA LYS A 184 -8.16 8.64 15.46
C LYS A 184 -8.15 8.10 14.03
N ASN A 185 -8.89 7.03 13.77
CA ASN A 185 -9.04 6.48 12.42
C ASN A 185 -9.76 7.48 11.53
N ASN A 186 -10.86 8.08 11.99
CA ASN A 186 -11.61 9.08 11.22
C ASN A 186 -10.71 10.25 10.78
N VAL A 187 -9.86 10.77 11.68
CA VAL A 187 -8.87 11.80 11.34
C VAL A 187 -7.89 11.32 10.28
N ARG A 188 -7.36 10.10 10.41
CA ARG A 188 -6.37 9.55 9.47
C ARG A 188 -7.00 9.32 8.10
N ILE A 189 -8.16 8.66 8.02
CA ILE A 189 -8.92 8.43 6.78
C ILE A 189 -9.13 9.76 6.05
N LEU A 190 -9.64 10.77 6.75
CA LEU A 190 -9.90 12.08 6.19
C LEU A 190 -8.64 12.73 5.60
N LYS A 191 -7.49 12.61 6.28
CA LYS A 191 -6.21 13.12 5.76
C LYS A 191 -5.73 12.35 4.51
N GLU A 192 -5.88 11.02 4.49
CA GLU A 192 -5.49 10.18 3.35
C GLU A 192 -6.31 10.48 2.10
N LEU A 193 -7.62 10.73 2.26
CA LEU A 193 -8.50 11.09 1.14
C LEU A 193 -8.20 12.49 0.62
N LEU A 194 -7.93 13.46 1.51
CA LEU A 194 -7.57 14.83 1.11
C LEU A 194 -6.23 14.89 0.38
N SER A 195 -5.20 14.24 0.90
CA SER A 195 -3.85 14.31 0.33
C SER A 195 -3.78 13.74 -1.09
N ARG A 196 -4.70 12.84 -1.44
CA ARG A 196 -4.84 12.23 -2.77
C ARG A 196 -6.01 12.79 -3.58
N GLU A 197 -6.66 13.85 -3.10
CA GLU A 197 -7.79 14.52 -3.75
C GLU A 197 -8.92 13.55 -4.17
N CYS A 198 -9.10 12.47 -3.40
CA CYS A 198 -10.11 11.43 -3.65
C CYS A 198 -11.47 11.93 -3.17
N PHE A 199 -12.10 12.80 -3.95
CA PHE A 199 -13.42 13.34 -3.66
C PHE A 199 -14.52 12.47 -4.24
N GLY A 200 -14.54 12.30 -5.57
CA GLY A 200 -15.62 11.63 -6.29
C GLY A 200 -15.74 10.15 -5.94
N GLU A 201 -14.63 9.41 -6.00
CA GLU A 201 -14.58 7.98 -5.68
C GLU A 201 -14.98 7.69 -4.23
N ALA A 202 -14.76 8.67 -3.34
CA ALA A 202 -15.06 8.57 -1.91
C ALA A 202 -16.30 9.34 -1.49
N GLU A 203 -17.22 9.68 -2.41
CA GLU A 203 -18.41 10.48 -2.10
C GLU A 203 -19.19 9.92 -0.90
N ASP A 204 -19.50 8.62 -0.91
CA ASP A 204 -20.24 7.96 0.16
C ASP A 204 -19.48 7.98 1.50
N LEU A 205 -18.16 7.77 1.46
CA LEU A 205 -17.32 7.80 2.65
C LEU A 205 -17.19 9.21 3.22
N TRP A 206 -17.06 10.23 2.37
CA TRP A 206 -17.09 11.63 2.78
C TRP A 206 -18.39 11.98 3.50
N MET A 207 -19.52 11.53 2.97
CA MET A 207 -20.83 11.75 3.60
C MET A 207 -20.92 11.08 4.98
N LYS A 208 -20.36 9.87 5.15
CA LYS A 208 -20.26 9.21 6.46
C LYS A 208 -19.34 9.97 7.43
N LEU A 209 -18.20 10.45 6.93
CA LEU A 209 -17.20 11.20 7.72
C LEU A 209 -17.72 12.55 8.21
N VAL A 210 -18.66 13.19 7.51
CA VAL A 210 -19.31 14.44 7.96
C VAL A 210 -20.04 14.25 9.28
N ASP A 211 -20.69 13.09 9.45
CA ASP A 211 -21.49 12.77 10.64
C ASP A 211 -20.68 11.98 11.70
N ALA A 212 -19.38 11.79 11.49
CA ALA A 212 -18.49 11.03 12.37
C ALA A 212 -18.00 11.84 13.58
N THR A 213 -17.49 11.12 14.59
CA THR A 213 -16.87 11.73 15.77
C THR A 213 -15.37 11.99 15.56
N TYR A 214 -14.88 13.07 16.16
CA TYR A 214 -13.49 13.53 16.03
C TYR A 214 -12.95 14.01 17.37
N PRO A 215 -11.62 13.95 17.58
CA PRO A 215 -11.01 14.45 18.79
C PRO A 215 -11.31 15.95 18.95
N LYS A 216 -11.57 16.39 20.18
CA LYS A 216 -11.90 17.80 20.47
C LYS A 216 -10.78 18.77 20.07
N ASP A 217 -9.53 18.32 20.12
CA ASP A 217 -8.35 19.08 19.72
C ASP A 217 -8.13 19.10 18.20
N TYR A 218 -8.84 18.26 17.43
CA TYR A 218 -8.74 18.24 15.98
C TYR A 218 -9.59 19.35 15.33
N SER A 219 -9.04 20.56 15.40
CA SER A 219 -9.71 21.80 14.99
C SER A 219 -9.87 22.00 13.48
N LEU A 220 -9.13 21.25 12.65
CA LEU A 220 -9.18 21.37 11.18
C LEU A 220 -10.30 20.52 10.54
N ARG A 221 -11.07 19.75 11.31
CA ARG A 221 -12.08 18.82 10.75
C ARG A 221 -13.09 19.51 9.83
N PHE A 222 -13.65 20.65 10.24
CA PHE A 222 -14.67 21.32 9.43
C PHE A 222 -14.08 21.93 8.17
N TYR A 223 -12.84 22.43 8.24
CA TYR A 223 -12.14 22.90 7.05
C TYR A 223 -11.98 21.75 6.04
N HIS A 224 -11.47 20.60 6.49
CA HIS A 224 -11.27 19.44 5.63
C HIS A 224 -12.57 18.87 5.06
N LEU A 225 -13.60 18.70 5.90
CA LEU A 225 -14.91 18.21 5.48
C LEU A 225 -15.60 19.20 4.53
N SER A 226 -15.53 20.51 4.80
CA SER A 226 -16.13 21.52 3.92
C SER A 226 -15.42 21.58 2.56
N LEU A 227 -14.10 21.40 2.52
CA LEU A 227 -13.37 21.27 1.26
C LEU A 227 -13.86 20.08 0.44
N ALA A 228 -14.04 18.91 1.07
CA ALA A 228 -14.61 17.75 0.39
C ALA A 228 -16.03 18.02 -0.13
N MET A 229 -16.91 18.61 0.68
CA MET A 229 -18.27 18.97 0.27
C MET A 229 -18.31 20.02 -0.85
N TYR A 230 -17.32 20.93 -0.90
CA TYR A 230 -17.13 21.89 -1.98
C TYR A 230 -16.84 21.17 -3.31
N HIS A 231 -15.85 20.27 -3.33
CA HIS A 231 -15.50 19.51 -4.53
C HIS A 231 -16.63 18.59 -5.00
N LEU A 232 -17.38 18.00 -4.07
CA LEU A 232 -18.56 17.16 -4.35
C LEU A 232 -19.83 17.97 -4.68
N LYS A 233 -19.75 19.32 -4.65
CA LYS A 233 -20.88 20.22 -4.85
C LYS A 233 -22.08 19.94 -3.94
N LYS A 234 -21.84 19.46 -2.71
CA LYS A 234 -22.87 19.18 -1.70
C LYS A 234 -23.21 20.44 -0.92
N LYS A 235 -23.87 21.39 -1.59
CA LYS A 235 -24.22 22.73 -1.08
C LYS A 235 -24.74 22.75 0.37
N ALA A 236 -25.76 21.94 0.67
CA ALA A 236 -26.39 21.95 1.99
C ALA A 236 -25.41 21.59 3.12
N ARG A 237 -24.63 20.51 2.93
CA ARG A 237 -23.63 20.07 3.90
C ARG A 237 -22.45 21.03 3.98
N TYR A 238 -22.01 21.57 2.84
CA TYR A 238 -20.95 22.58 2.79
C TYR A 238 -21.28 23.79 3.68
N LEU A 239 -22.45 24.41 3.49
CA LEU A 239 -22.84 25.61 4.24
C LEU A 239 -23.06 25.30 5.74
N GLN A 240 -23.62 24.14 6.06
CA GLN A 240 -23.76 23.68 7.44
C GLN A 240 -22.40 23.58 8.15
N LEU A 241 -21.41 22.97 7.50
CA LEU A 241 -20.06 22.82 8.05
C LEU A 241 -19.36 24.15 8.25
N LEU A 242 -19.52 25.11 7.33
CA LEU A 242 -18.95 26.45 7.49
C LEU A 242 -19.55 27.20 8.68
N GLN A 243 -20.87 27.10 8.88
CA GLN A 243 -21.54 27.71 10.02
C GLN A 243 -20.97 27.13 11.33
N GLN A 244 -20.91 25.80 11.44
CA GLN A 244 -20.34 25.12 12.61
C GLN A 244 -18.87 25.48 12.85
N ALA A 245 -18.06 25.54 11.80
CA ALA A 245 -16.66 25.94 11.89
C ALA A 245 -16.49 27.36 12.45
N SER A 246 -17.34 28.29 12.00
CA SER A 246 -17.30 29.69 12.41
C SER A 246 -17.70 29.90 13.87
N GLU A 247 -18.57 29.04 14.40
CA GLU A 247 -19.03 29.07 15.79
C GLU A 247 -18.03 28.38 16.74
N GLU A 248 -17.50 27.22 16.34
CA GLU A 248 -16.62 26.42 17.21
C GLU A 248 -15.19 26.98 17.30
N ASN A 249 -14.62 27.44 16.17
CA ASN A 249 -13.29 28.02 16.16
C ASN A 249 -13.16 29.19 15.16
N PRO A 250 -13.62 30.39 15.54
CA PRO A 250 -13.63 31.58 14.70
C PRO A 250 -12.26 31.94 14.10
N ASP A 251 -11.18 31.78 14.87
CA ASP A 251 -9.83 32.16 14.45
C ASP A 251 -9.28 31.23 13.37
N ILE A 252 -9.47 29.92 13.55
CA ILE A 252 -9.07 28.93 12.55
C ILE A 252 -9.92 29.08 11.30
N PHE A 253 -11.22 29.28 11.44
CA PHE A 253 -12.13 29.52 10.32
C PHE A 253 -11.67 30.71 9.45
N LYS A 254 -11.29 31.83 10.07
CA LYS A 254 -10.75 33.00 9.34
C LYS A 254 -9.43 32.68 8.64
N ARG A 255 -8.53 31.92 9.27
CA ARG A 255 -7.22 31.57 8.69
C ARG A 255 -7.32 30.56 7.55
N THR A 256 -8.34 29.71 7.55
CA THR A 256 -8.53 28.68 6.52
C THR A 256 -9.51 29.18 5.45
N ILE A 257 -10.80 29.23 5.75
CA ILE A 257 -11.86 29.61 4.81
C ILE A 257 -11.79 31.11 4.48
N GLY A 258 -11.53 31.96 5.48
CA GLY A 258 -11.39 33.40 5.22
C GLY A 258 -10.24 33.72 4.26
N ALA A 259 -9.12 33.02 4.38
CA ALA A 259 -7.98 33.16 3.48
C ALA A 259 -8.32 32.79 2.03
N LEU A 260 -9.18 31.79 1.80
CA LEU A 260 -9.65 31.43 0.45
C LEU A 260 -10.37 32.59 -0.25
N TYR A 261 -11.10 33.41 0.50
CA TYR A 261 -11.86 34.55 -0.03
C TYR A 261 -11.13 35.90 0.13
N GLY A 262 -9.97 35.94 0.80
CA GLY A 262 -9.29 37.17 1.16
C GLY A 262 -10.09 38.04 2.14
N LEU A 263 -10.91 37.42 2.99
CA LEU A 263 -11.82 38.08 3.94
C LEU A 263 -11.49 37.68 5.38
N THR A 264 -11.78 38.58 6.33
CA THR A 264 -11.56 38.36 7.77
C THR A 264 -12.83 38.48 8.62
N ASP A 265 -13.90 39.05 8.05
CA ASP A 265 -15.21 39.16 8.68
C ASP A 265 -16.05 37.90 8.42
N ILE A 266 -16.54 37.26 9.49
CA ILE A 266 -17.22 35.95 9.40
C ILE A 266 -18.52 36.03 8.59
N PRO A 267 -19.45 36.98 8.86
CA PRO A 267 -20.64 37.16 8.02
C PRO A 267 -20.30 37.35 6.54
N ALA A 268 -19.29 38.16 6.22
CA ALA A 268 -18.86 38.35 4.84
C ALA A 268 -18.30 37.07 4.20
N ILE A 269 -17.49 36.29 4.95
CA ILE A 269 -16.97 34.99 4.50
C ILE A 269 -18.12 34.03 4.19
N LEU A 270 -19.09 33.88 5.10
CA LEU A 270 -20.24 32.99 4.93
C LEU A 270 -21.13 33.42 3.76
N ALA A 271 -21.39 34.71 3.62
CA ALA A 271 -22.16 35.25 2.49
C ALA A 271 -21.46 34.94 1.16
N ARG A 272 -20.14 35.16 1.09
CA ARG A 272 -19.36 34.89 -0.13
C ARG A 272 -19.32 33.41 -0.47
N ALA A 273 -19.17 32.53 0.52
CA ALA A 273 -19.22 31.10 0.34
C ALA A 273 -20.60 30.62 -0.15
N ALA A 274 -21.68 31.20 0.37
CA ALA A 274 -23.05 30.92 -0.08
C ALA A 274 -23.31 31.39 -1.52
N GLU A 275 -22.82 32.57 -1.90
CA GLU A 275 -22.87 33.04 -3.29
C GLU A 275 -22.15 32.10 -4.25
N ASP A 276 -20.98 31.61 -3.86
CA ASP A 276 -20.21 30.65 -4.67
C ASP A 276 -20.95 29.31 -4.78
N ALA A 277 -21.46 28.79 -3.66
CA ALA A 277 -22.20 27.53 -3.63
C ALA A 277 -23.51 27.55 -4.42
N ASN A 278 -24.17 28.71 -4.53
CA ASN A 278 -25.36 28.88 -5.38
C ASN A 278 -25.07 28.70 -6.87
N ARG A 279 -23.81 28.84 -7.31
CA ARG A 279 -23.41 28.66 -8.71
C ARG A 279 -23.21 27.20 -9.09
N TRP A 280 -23.19 26.28 -8.13
CA TRP A 280 -22.98 24.86 -8.41
C TRP A 280 -24.21 24.15 -8.96
N GLU A 281 -25.40 24.73 -8.74
CA GLU A 281 -26.71 24.19 -9.15
C GLU A 281 -27.19 24.76 -10.51
N ALA A 282 -26.34 25.50 -11.22
CA ALA A 282 -26.58 26.08 -12.55
C ALA A 282 -25.77 25.36 -13.62
#